data_AF-A0A2I1DPC4-F1
#
_entry.id   AF-A0A2I1DPC4-F1
#
_cell.length_a   1.000
_cell.length_b   1.000
_cell.length_c   1.000
_cell.angle_alpha   90.00
_cell.angle_beta   90.00
_cell.angle_gamma   90.00
#
_symmetry.space_group_name_H-M   'P 1'
#
loop_
_entity.id
_entity.type
_entity.pdbx_description
1 polymer ?
#
loop_
_entity_poly.entity_id
_entity_poly.type
_entity_poly.pdbx_seq_one_letter_code
_entity_poly.pdbx_strand_id
1 'polypeptide(L)'
;MHISRLKHLAGLVRRYDGTLLPILKTEAVDGRVKLHIQVPAGGKGSVVDFWATPEDLYMRGYRLLCAKPAIWDLWSPVMCQAIPHPQRMPVTLQ
;
A
#
# COMPACT_ATOMS: atom_id res chain seq x y z
N MET A 1 -11.68 -7.46 -21.43
CA MET A 1 -11.03 -6.56 -20.46
C MET A 1 -9.78 -5.99 -21.12
N HIS A 2 -9.77 -4.70 -21.46
CA HIS A 2 -8.67 -4.07 -22.20
C HIS A 2 -7.56 -3.62 -21.21
N ILE A 3 -6.54 -4.46 -21.06
CA ILE A 3 -5.36 -4.27 -20.18
C ILE A 3 -4.31 -3.38 -20.90
N SER A 4 -4.76 -2.34 -21.63
CA SER A 4 -3.87 -1.56 -22.54
C SER A 4 -3.37 -0.23 -21.97
N ARG A 5 -3.72 0.11 -20.72
CA ARG A 5 -3.23 1.34 -20.04
C ARG A 5 -2.19 1.08 -18.94
N LEU A 6 -1.66 -0.13 -18.84
CA LEU A 6 -0.74 -0.55 -17.77
C LEU A 6 0.68 0.00 -17.85
N LYS A 7 1.03 0.80 -18.87
CA LYS A 7 2.41 1.29 -19.06
C LYS A 7 2.89 2.29 -18.00
N HIS A 8 2.02 2.79 -17.12
CA HIS A 8 2.36 3.80 -16.11
C HIS A 8 2.03 3.43 -14.66
N LEU A 9 1.80 2.16 -14.34
CA LEU A 9 1.62 1.78 -12.94
C LEU A 9 2.95 1.79 -12.18
N ALA A 10 2.93 2.38 -10.99
CA ALA A 10 4.02 2.30 -10.04
C ALA A 10 3.87 1.07 -9.13
N GLY A 11 2.64 0.55 -8.94
CA GLY A 11 2.37 -0.69 -8.23
C GLY A 11 0.88 -1.03 -8.12
N LEU A 12 0.56 -2.03 -7.30
CA LEU A 12 -0.77 -2.52 -7.00
C LEU A 12 -0.91 -2.77 -5.50
N VAL A 13 -2.00 -2.31 -4.90
CA VAL A 13 -2.44 -2.71 -3.55
C VAL A 13 -3.71 -3.54 -3.64
N ARG A 14 -3.85 -4.50 -2.72
CA ARG A 14 -5.05 -5.28 -2.50
C ARG A 14 -5.77 -4.77 -1.26
N ARG A 15 -7.07 -4.52 -1.36
CA ARG A 15 -7.93 -4.24 -0.21
C ARG A 15 -8.39 -5.55 0.45
N TYR A 16 -8.95 -5.48 1.66
CA TYR A 16 -9.46 -6.66 2.38
C TYR A 16 -10.54 -7.43 1.60
N ASP A 17 -11.34 -6.73 0.79
CA ASP A 17 -12.40 -7.31 -0.06
C ASP A 17 -11.87 -7.99 -1.33
N GLY A 18 -10.54 -8.05 -1.50
CA GLY A 18 -9.88 -8.63 -2.67
C GLY A 18 -9.72 -7.66 -3.85
N THR A 19 -10.26 -6.44 -3.76
CA THR A 19 -10.15 -5.45 -4.85
C THR A 19 -8.70 -5.02 -5.07
N LEU A 20 -8.27 -5.04 -6.33
CA LEU A 20 -6.96 -4.56 -6.75
C LEU A 20 -7.05 -3.10 -7.17
N LEU A 21 -6.25 -2.26 -6.54
CA LEU A 21 -6.19 -0.84 -6.82
C LEU A 21 -4.78 -0.46 -7.30
N PRO A 22 -4.67 0.25 -8.42
CA PRO A 22 -3.38 0.70 -8.93
C PRO A 22 -2.81 1.85 -8.09
N ILE A 23 -1.50 1.78 -7.88
CA ILE A 23 -0.66 2.91 -7.47
C ILE A 23 -0.12 3.55 -8.74
N LEU A 24 -0.41 4.83 -8.96
CA LEU A 24 0.00 5.55 -10.17
C LEU A 24 1.35 6.24 -9.99
N LYS A 25 1.55 6.91 -8.85
CA LYS A 25 2.77 7.66 -8.53
C LYS A 25 2.90 7.87 -7.02
N THR A 26 4.02 8.45 -6.62
CA THR A 26 4.30 8.92 -5.26
C THR A 26 4.40 10.44 -5.25
N GLU A 27 4.05 11.08 -4.13
CA GLU A 27 4.17 12.52 -3.95
C GLU A 27 4.56 12.84 -2.51
N ALA A 28 5.51 13.75 -2.32
CA ALA A 28 5.94 14.20 -1.00
C ALA A 28 5.07 15.38 -0.55
N VAL A 29 4.34 15.21 0.54
CA VAL A 29 3.42 16.22 1.11
C VAL A 29 3.62 16.25 2.62
N ASP A 30 3.88 17.43 3.17
CA ASP A 30 4.09 17.65 4.62
C ASP A 30 5.15 16.71 5.23
N GLY A 31 6.26 16.50 4.52
CA GLY A 31 7.36 15.64 4.96
C GLY A 31 7.06 14.13 4.91
N ARG A 32 5.90 13.72 4.38
CA ARG A 32 5.54 12.30 4.20
C ARG A 32 5.37 11.97 2.72
N VAL A 33 5.74 10.76 2.33
CA VAL A 33 5.49 10.27 0.97
C VAL A 33 4.12 9.59 0.92
N LYS A 34 3.24 10.10 0.07
CA LYS A 34 1.90 9.56 -0.20
C LYS A 34 1.89 8.81 -1.53
N LEU A 35 1.10 7.75 -1.58
CA LEU A 35 0.82 6.96 -2.78
C LEU A 35 -0.48 7.46 -3.41
N HIS A 36 -0.47 7.66 -4.73
CA HIS A 36 -1.65 7.99 -5.51
C HIS A 36 -2.40 6.71 -5.89
N ILE A 37 -3.59 6.52 -5.33
CA ILE A 37 -4.42 5.33 -5.53
C ILE A 37 -5.67 5.70 -6.31
N GLN A 38 -5.98 4.89 -7.30
CA GLN A 38 -7.16 5.08 -8.14
C GLN A 38 -8.22 4.00 -7.84
N VAL A 39 -9.46 4.41 -7.57
CA VAL A 39 -10.57 3.54 -7.15
C VAL A 39 -11.70 3.60 -8.17
N PRO A 40 -12.22 2.46 -8.64
CA PRO A 40 -13.47 2.45 -9.41
C PRO A 40 -14.62 2.98 -8.54
N ALA A 41 -15.26 4.08 -8.95
CA ALA A 41 -16.53 4.48 -8.38
C ALA A 41 -17.63 3.65 -9.05
N GLY A 42 -18.62 3.19 -8.29
CA GLY A 42 -19.61 2.15 -8.69
C GLY A 42 -20.52 2.43 -9.91
N GLY A 43 -20.19 3.40 -10.77
CA GLY A 43 -20.82 3.65 -12.06
C GLY A 43 -19.88 3.34 -13.24
N LYS A 44 -20.45 3.09 -14.43
CA LYS A 44 -19.67 2.81 -15.66
C LYS A 44 -18.66 3.93 -15.95
N GLY A 45 -17.39 3.67 -15.68
CA GLY A 45 -16.27 4.52 -16.05
C GLY A 45 -15.94 5.65 -15.07
N SER A 46 -16.63 5.73 -13.92
CA SER A 46 -16.28 6.71 -12.89
C SER A 46 -15.13 6.19 -12.04
N VAL A 47 -14.20 7.08 -11.72
CA VAL A 47 -12.98 6.75 -11.01
C VAL A 47 -12.69 7.87 -10.02
N VAL A 48 -12.35 7.50 -8.80
CA VAL A 48 -11.99 8.42 -7.72
C VAL A 48 -10.55 8.19 -7.34
N ASP A 49 -9.77 9.26 -7.29
CA ASP A 49 -8.40 9.23 -6.85
C ASP A 49 -8.30 9.63 -5.37
N PHE A 50 -7.40 8.97 -4.63
CA PHE A 50 -7.06 9.40 -3.28
C PHE A 50 -5.56 9.23 -3.00
N TRP A 51 -5.10 9.94 -1.97
CA TRP A 51 -3.71 9.93 -1.53
C TRP A 51 -3.61 9.41 -0.11
N ALA A 52 -2.71 8.47 0.14
CA ALA A 52 -2.50 7.92 1.47
C ALA A 52 -1.04 7.51 1.66
N THR A 53 -0.53 7.58 2.89
CA THR A 53 0.80 7.03 3.18
C THR A 53 0.76 5.49 3.19
N PRO A 54 1.89 4.81 2.99
CA PRO A 54 1.98 3.36 3.18
C PRO A 54 1.46 2.90 4.55
N GLU A 55 1.73 3.68 5.60
CA GLU A 55 1.25 3.43 6.97
C GLU A 55 -0.29 3.47 7.05
N ASP A 56 -0.91 4.53 6.54
CA ASP A 56 -2.38 4.66 6.51
C ASP A 56 -3.04 3.49 5.77
N LEU A 57 -2.46 3.11 4.62
CA LEU A 57 -2.95 2.01 3.81
C LEU A 57 -2.82 0.67 4.56
N TYR A 58 -1.67 0.40 5.15
CA TYR A 58 -1.45 -0.83 5.90
C TYR A 58 -2.40 -0.98 7.09
N MET A 59 -2.58 0.11 7.87
CA MET A 59 -3.49 0.17 9.02
C MET A 59 -4.96 0.01 8.61
N ARG A 60 -5.34 0.48 7.42
CA ARG A 60 -6.67 0.27 6.83
C ARG A 60 -6.85 -1.09 6.16
N GLY A 61 -5.88 -2.00 6.30
CA GLY A 61 -5.97 -3.38 5.81
C GLY A 61 -5.57 -3.56 4.34
N TYR A 62 -4.97 -2.55 3.69
CA TYR A 62 -4.42 -2.71 2.35
C TYR A 62 -3.08 -3.46 2.41
N ARG A 63 -2.78 -4.23 1.36
CA ARG A 63 -1.52 -4.98 1.23
C ARG A 63 -0.89 -4.72 -0.13
N LEU A 64 0.40 -4.40 -0.16
CA LEU A 64 1.16 -4.25 -1.39
C LEU A 64 1.33 -5.63 -2.05
N LEU A 65 0.98 -5.75 -3.34
CA LEU A 65 1.16 -6.99 -4.09
C LEU A 65 2.41 -6.95 -4.96
N CYS A 66 2.55 -5.89 -5.74
CA CYS A 66 3.72 -5.63 -6.58
C CYS A 66 3.90 -4.13 -6.76
N ALA A 67 5.15 -3.68 -6.83
CA ALA A 67 5.46 -2.28 -7.08
C ALA A 67 6.90 -2.12 -7.55
N LYS A 68 7.20 -0.94 -8.08
CA LYS A 68 8.57 -0.50 -8.33
C LYS A 68 9.37 -0.48 -7.00
N PRO A 69 10.70 -0.71 -7.05
CA PRO A 69 11.54 -0.78 -5.84
C PRO A 69 11.33 0.39 -4.87
N ALA A 70 11.27 1.63 -5.37
CA ALA A 70 11.06 2.81 -4.52
C ALA A 70 9.77 2.77 -3.67
N ILE A 71 8.71 2.08 -4.12
CA ILE A 71 7.49 1.91 -3.31
C ILE A 71 7.67 0.79 -2.27
N TRP A 72 8.42 -0.26 -2.60
CA TRP A 72 8.79 -1.30 -1.62
C TRP A 72 9.65 -0.72 -0.49
N ASP A 73 10.57 0.19 -0.80
CA ASP A 73 11.40 0.87 0.19
C ASP A 73 10.55 1.69 1.17
N LEU A 74 9.46 2.30 0.68
CA LEU A 74 8.50 3.03 1.52
C LEU A 74 7.58 2.09 2.32
N TRP A 75 7.26 0.92 1.78
CA TRP A 75 6.29 -0.01 2.38
C TRP A 75 6.92 -0.97 3.40
N SER A 76 8.14 -1.42 3.16
CA SER A 76 8.83 -2.42 3.99
C SER A 76 8.97 -2.02 5.47
N PRO A 77 9.28 -0.75 5.84
CA PRO A 77 9.41 -0.39 7.25
C PRO A 77 8.08 -0.51 8.00
N VAL A 78 6.96 -0.18 7.33
CA VAL A 78 5.62 -0.31 7.90
C VAL A 78 5.32 -1.77 8.27
N MET A 79 5.72 -2.72 7.41
CA MET A 79 5.56 -4.14 7.71
C MET A 79 6.46 -4.61 8.85
N CYS A 80 7.73 -4.20 8.86
CA CYS A 80 8.69 -4.64 9.87
C CYS A 80 8.39 -4.08 11.26
N GLN A 81 7.85 -2.86 11.35
CA GLN A 81 7.44 -2.25 12.63
C GLN A 81 6.11 -2.79 13.14
N ALA A 82 5.22 -3.26 12.25
CA ALA A 82 3.93 -3.84 12.62
C ALA A 82 4.01 -5.29 13.14
N ILE A 83 5.19 -5.91 13.15
CA ILE A 83 5.40 -7.18 13.84
C ILE A 83 5.60 -6.85 15.32
N PRO A 84 4.65 -7.14 16.22
CA PRO A 84 4.93 -7.04 17.64
C PRO A 84 6.12 -7.97 17.91
N HIS A 85 7.20 -7.41 18.45
CA HIS A 85 8.28 -8.23 19.00
C HIS A 85 7.63 -9.27 19.92
N PRO A 86 7.78 -10.58 19.67
CA PRO A 86 7.43 -11.55 20.69
C PRO A 86 8.27 -11.16 21.90
N GLN A 87 7.58 -10.85 22.99
CA GLN A 87 8.21 -10.49 24.25
C GLN A 87 9.38 -11.43 24.48
N ARG A 88 10.58 -10.86 24.70
CA ARG A 88 11.68 -11.61 25.31
C ARG A 88 11.15 -12.09 26.66
N MET A 89 10.61 -13.30 26.70
CA MET A 89 10.38 -13.96 27.98
C MET A 89 11.77 -14.13 28.60
N PRO A 90 12.01 -13.64 29.82
CA PRO A 90 13.25 -13.93 30.50
C PRO A 90 13.32 -15.45 30.66
N VAL A 91 14.32 -16.07 30.03
CA VAL A 91 14.66 -17.46 30.28
C VAL A 91 15.14 -17.52 31.72
N THR A 92 14.27 -17.93 32.64
CA THR A 92 14.70 -18.30 33.98
C THR A 92 15.41 -19.63 33.86
N LEU A 93 16.74 -19.61 33.92
CA LEU A 93 17.55 -20.81 34.14
C LEU A 93 17.17 -21.36 35.52
N GLN A 94 16.58 -22.56 35.55
CA GLN A 94 16.48 -23.39 36.76
C GLN A 94 17.73 -24.26 36.88
#